data_AF-A0A4R8DHH8-F1
#
_entry.id   AF-A0A4R8DHH8-F1
#
_cell.length_a   1.000
_cell.length_b   1.000
_cell.length_c   1.000
_cell.angle_alpha   90.00
_cell.angle_beta   90.00
_cell.angle_gamma   90.00
#
_symmetry.space_group_name_H-M   'P 1'
#
loop_
_entity.id
_entity.type
_entity.pdbx_description
1 polymer ?
#
loop_
_entity_poly.entity_id
_entity_poly.type
_entity_poly.pdbx_seq_one_letter_code
_entity_poly.pdbx_strand_id
1 'polypeptide(L)'
;MKHLTSLMLAALFMMAVKKEAYSQSLNYLSSEYLVTEDNTICSQAQANFAMDIDLSKTNLANILEALNLSAYKVDVVMCNQIRHSALAYLDHNTGRKYILINGNMLSDLDTRYYSHLFIIAHEFSHLYLNHFEQTDLTQENKRRMELEADKNAAMLVKKLGGAIDDCYYALDQLHHPTVDTYYDHPTKDKRYAAVLEGWNMDAPAPTNTVYSNYTDYFNDLDDISLLKYTNNVGAYDFNHYKEKHPDMQPKSIFYYQNAYWVVWEKAEAGSASRYYWNYDEFPQQDIQSYLDNGYRYQFIERINDAWFIVLRKSSNQPAQKTVDISKYDLENFTRSYSSLVVDNLKAGYTIQNLIENSNGNYTIFFTYTGNQTWALNFFPTYDELISWQHNMENQNFNFMSFFKYVDGRFFGFMVNDPQVNNWHIRALDVNSLDEVKNFIKDGFSVANITADPEYIRLTLAKGN
;
A
#
# COMPACT_ATOMS: atom_id res chain seq x y z
N MET A 1 52.56 -28.39 -57.56
CA MET A 1 51.47 -27.44 -57.88
C MET A 1 50.14 -27.73 -57.17
N LYS A 2 49.63 -28.97 -57.06
CA LYS A 2 48.31 -29.24 -56.44
C LYS A 2 48.16 -28.96 -54.92
N HIS A 3 49.25 -28.80 -54.16
CA HIS A 3 49.19 -28.53 -52.71
C HIS A 3 49.23 -27.04 -52.32
N LEU A 4 49.72 -26.14 -53.19
CA LEU A 4 49.73 -24.69 -52.87
C LEU A 4 48.33 -24.07 -52.97
N THR A 5 47.52 -24.51 -53.95
CA THR A 5 46.14 -24.01 -54.15
C THR A 5 45.21 -24.37 -53.00
N SER A 6 45.40 -25.53 -52.35
CA SER A 6 44.57 -25.93 -51.20
C SER A 6 44.84 -25.12 -49.94
N LEU A 7 46.09 -24.70 -49.70
CA LEU A 7 46.44 -23.89 -48.53
C LEU A 7 45.95 -22.43 -48.69
N MET A 8 46.00 -21.92 -49.92
CA MET A 8 45.54 -20.56 -50.23
C MET A 8 44.01 -20.43 -50.14
N LEU A 9 43.25 -21.46 -50.53
CA LEU A 9 41.79 -21.50 -50.30
C LEU A 9 41.42 -21.54 -48.81
N ALA A 10 42.15 -22.32 -47.99
CA ALA A 10 41.90 -22.37 -46.55
C ALA A 10 42.20 -21.03 -45.85
N ALA A 11 43.27 -20.35 -46.25
CA ALA A 11 43.58 -19.00 -45.76
C ALA A 11 42.52 -17.97 -46.18
N LEU A 12 42.05 -18.01 -47.43
CA LEU A 12 40.95 -17.14 -47.90
C LEU A 12 39.63 -17.43 -47.17
N PHE A 13 39.32 -18.70 -46.87
CA PHE A 13 38.11 -19.05 -46.11
C PHE A 13 38.19 -18.56 -44.65
N MET A 14 39.36 -18.68 -43.99
CA MET A 14 39.55 -18.13 -42.64
C MET A 14 39.62 -16.59 -42.58
N MET A 15 39.97 -15.91 -43.69
CA MET A 15 39.85 -14.45 -43.81
C MET A 15 38.42 -14.00 -44.18
N ALA A 16 37.61 -14.85 -44.81
CA ALA A 16 36.21 -14.56 -45.14
C ALA A 16 35.25 -14.73 -43.95
N VAL A 17 35.60 -15.52 -42.93
CA VAL A 17 34.77 -15.76 -41.73
C VAL A 17 35.08 -14.77 -40.58
N LYS A 18 35.99 -13.81 -40.79
CA LYS A 18 36.40 -12.84 -39.76
C LYS A 18 35.98 -11.39 -40.04
N LYS A 19 34.88 -11.20 -40.77
CA LYS A 19 34.26 -9.89 -40.95
C LYS A 19 32.79 -9.90 -40.54
N GLU A 20 32.47 -9.03 -39.59
CA GLU A 20 31.10 -8.60 -39.24
C GLU A 20 30.16 -9.69 -38.69
N ALA A 21 30.59 -10.35 -37.62
CA ALA A 21 29.69 -10.64 -36.49
C ALA A 21 29.54 -9.39 -35.59
N TYR A 22 29.22 -8.24 -36.19
CA TYR A 22 28.64 -7.13 -35.45
C TYR A 22 27.19 -7.54 -35.21
N SER A 23 26.85 -7.93 -33.99
CA SER A 23 25.46 -8.13 -33.61
C SER A 23 24.73 -6.81 -33.82
N GLN A 24 23.90 -6.72 -34.87
CA GLN A 24 22.94 -5.65 -34.99
C GLN A 24 21.87 -5.88 -33.93
N SER A 25 22.13 -5.39 -32.72
CA SER A 25 21.09 -5.11 -31.75
C SER A 25 20.12 -4.16 -32.43
N LEU A 26 18.90 -4.64 -32.71
CA LEU A 26 17.84 -3.83 -33.28
C LEU A 26 17.50 -2.74 -32.27
N ASN A 27 18.05 -1.54 -32.51
CA ASN A 27 17.92 -0.39 -31.64
C ASN A 27 16.47 0.08 -31.59
N TYR A 28 15.76 -0.41 -30.59
CA TYR A 28 14.57 0.24 -30.10
C TYR A 28 14.94 1.19 -28.94
N LEU A 29 14.31 2.37 -28.90
CA LEU A 29 14.57 3.49 -27.97
C LEU A 29 15.86 4.33 -28.17
N SER A 30 16.68 4.16 -29.21
CA SER A 30 18.01 4.83 -29.31
C SER A 30 18.08 6.37 -29.41
N SER A 31 17.02 7.14 -29.11
CA SER A 31 17.05 8.61 -29.04
C SER A 31 17.23 9.18 -27.62
N GLU A 32 16.96 8.41 -26.55
CA GLU A 32 17.44 8.74 -25.19
C GLU A 32 18.74 7.99 -24.83
N TYR A 33 19.07 6.92 -25.57
CA TYR A 33 20.06 5.90 -25.16
C TYR A 33 21.44 6.12 -25.80
N LEU A 34 21.85 7.37 -25.94
CA LEU A 34 23.16 7.74 -26.46
C LEU A 34 23.82 8.80 -25.56
N VAL A 35 24.55 8.34 -24.54
CA VAL A 35 26.03 8.41 -24.53
C VAL A 35 26.59 7.33 -23.57
N THR A 36 27.12 6.26 -24.17
CA THR A 36 28.08 5.25 -23.65
C THR A 36 27.75 4.47 -22.36
N GLU A 37 27.06 3.34 -22.54
CA GLU A 37 26.92 2.21 -21.60
C GLU A 37 26.43 2.55 -20.18
N ASP A 38 25.15 2.34 -19.90
CA ASP A 38 24.58 2.59 -18.57
C ASP A 38 24.19 1.32 -17.76
N ASN A 39 24.95 0.22 -17.64
CA ASN A 39 26.29 -0.14 -18.15
C ASN A 39 26.32 -1.64 -18.51
N THR A 40 26.88 -2.00 -19.69
CA THR A 40 26.62 -3.27 -20.44
C THR A 40 25.26 -3.95 -20.13
N ILE A 41 24.19 -3.16 -20.09
CA ILE A 41 22.80 -3.56 -19.78
C ILE A 41 22.67 -4.22 -18.39
N CYS A 42 23.10 -3.49 -17.36
CA CYS A 42 23.28 -4.01 -16.00
C CYS A 42 24.19 -5.26 -15.99
N SER A 43 25.25 -5.21 -16.81
CA SER A 43 26.16 -6.32 -17.14
C SER A 43 25.46 -7.61 -17.60
N GLN A 44 24.49 -7.46 -18.51
CA GLN A 44 23.55 -8.48 -19.01
C GLN A 44 22.61 -9.03 -17.93
N ALA A 45 21.83 -8.12 -17.33
CA ALA A 45 20.89 -8.40 -16.24
C ALA A 45 21.53 -9.18 -15.08
N GLN A 46 22.78 -8.83 -14.77
CA GLN A 46 23.63 -9.43 -13.73
C GLN A 46 23.90 -10.94 -13.94
N ALA A 47 23.92 -11.38 -15.21
CA ALA A 47 24.31 -12.71 -15.65
C ALA A 47 23.46 -13.88 -15.10
N ASN A 48 22.13 -13.77 -15.24
CA ASN A 48 21.10 -14.80 -14.96
C ASN A 48 20.78 -15.10 -13.47
N PHE A 49 21.39 -14.34 -12.55
CA PHE A 49 21.02 -14.12 -11.14
C PHE A 49 20.51 -15.30 -10.28
N ALA A 50 21.25 -15.56 -9.20
CA ALA A 50 20.67 -15.89 -7.91
C ALA A 50 21.30 -14.95 -6.86
N MET A 51 20.53 -13.95 -6.42
CA MET A 51 20.81 -13.13 -5.25
C MET A 51 19.50 -12.49 -4.78
N ASP A 52 19.45 -12.07 -3.52
CA ASP A 52 18.26 -11.46 -2.96
C ASP A 52 18.02 -10.04 -3.49
N ILE A 53 16.76 -9.76 -3.86
CA ILE A 53 16.24 -8.40 -3.79
C ILE A 53 16.42 -7.92 -2.35
N ASP A 54 16.91 -6.70 -2.12
CA ASP A 54 16.93 -6.12 -0.77
C ASP A 54 15.50 -5.74 -0.34
N LEU A 55 14.72 -6.76 -0.01
CA LEU A 55 13.33 -6.69 0.46
C LEU A 55 13.20 -5.90 1.76
N SER A 56 14.31 -5.61 2.45
CA SER A 56 14.30 -4.80 3.68
C SER A 56 13.94 -3.33 3.45
N LYS A 57 13.86 -2.88 2.18
CA LYS A 57 13.78 -1.46 1.84
C LYS A 57 12.48 -0.88 1.31
N THR A 58 11.49 -1.62 0.80
CA THR A 58 10.24 -0.98 0.30
C THR A 58 9.15 -1.94 -0.20
N ASN A 59 7.96 -1.36 -0.39
CA ASN A 59 6.82 -1.85 -1.16
C ASN A 59 7.09 -2.40 -2.59
N LEU A 60 8.33 -2.39 -3.11
CA LEU A 60 8.64 -2.92 -4.44
C LEU A 60 8.17 -4.38 -4.61
N ALA A 61 8.38 -5.23 -3.60
CA ALA A 61 7.94 -6.62 -3.61
C ALA A 61 6.45 -6.75 -3.94
N ASN A 62 5.62 -5.91 -3.32
CA ASN A 62 4.17 -5.86 -3.52
C ASN A 62 3.82 -5.46 -4.96
N ILE A 63 4.59 -4.54 -5.58
CA ILE A 63 4.42 -4.18 -7.01
C ILE A 63 4.72 -5.37 -7.93
N LEU A 64 5.84 -6.07 -7.70
CA LEU A 64 6.26 -7.18 -8.57
C LEU A 64 5.33 -8.40 -8.43
N GLU A 65 4.83 -8.65 -7.22
CA GLU A 65 3.81 -9.67 -6.93
C GLU A 65 2.46 -9.32 -7.55
N ALA A 66 2.00 -8.07 -7.39
CA ALA A 66 0.74 -7.58 -7.97
C ALA A 66 0.71 -7.63 -9.50
N LEU A 67 1.86 -7.40 -10.16
CA LEU A 67 2.04 -7.57 -11.61
C LEU A 67 2.27 -9.02 -12.04
N ASN A 68 2.52 -9.94 -11.10
CA ASN A 68 2.74 -11.37 -11.33
C ASN A 68 3.79 -11.66 -12.42
N LEU A 69 4.91 -10.94 -12.37
CA LEU A 69 5.95 -10.94 -13.41
C LEU A 69 6.54 -12.34 -13.68
N SER A 70 6.60 -13.19 -12.65
CA SER A 70 7.07 -14.57 -12.74
C SER A 70 6.21 -15.44 -13.67
N ALA A 71 4.89 -15.26 -13.68
CA ALA A 71 4.00 -15.98 -14.60
C ALA A 71 4.25 -15.58 -16.07
N TYR A 72 4.73 -14.36 -16.30
CA TYR A 72 5.12 -13.84 -17.62
C TYR A 72 6.58 -14.12 -17.98
N LYS A 73 7.34 -14.80 -17.10
CA LYS A 73 8.79 -15.06 -17.24
C LYS A 73 9.58 -13.75 -17.42
N VAL A 74 9.18 -12.73 -16.67
CA VAL A 74 9.87 -11.45 -16.57
C VAL A 74 10.66 -11.44 -15.26
N ASP A 75 11.98 -11.44 -15.38
CA ASP A 75 12.91 -11.32 -14.25
C ASP A 75 13.06 -9.83 -13.85
N VAL A 76 13.38 -9.53 -12.59
CA VAL A 76 13.53 -8.14 -12.09
C VAL A 76 14.89 -7.96 -11.45
N VAL A 77 15.59 -6.89 -11.81
CA VAL A 77 17.01 -6.70 -11.43
C VAL A 77 17.25 -5.28 -10.92
N MET A 78 17.85 -5.17 -9.72
CA MET A 78 18.24 -3.88 -9.13
C MET A 78 19.50 -3.35 -9.80
N CYS A 79 19.38 -2.19 -10.44
CA CYS A 79 20.35 -1.60 -11.36
C CYS A 79 20.46 -0.09 -11.12
N ASN A 80 20.90 0.33 -9.94
CA ASN A 80 20.91 1.75 -9.50
C ASN A 80 21.77 2.71 -10.36
N GLN A 81 22.48 2.18 -11.36
CA GLN A 81 23.26 2.90 -12.36
C GLN A 81 22.51 3.22 -13.68
N ILE A 82 21.31 2.68 -13.92
CA ILE A 82 20.51 3.10 -15.10
C ILE A 82 20.00 4.53 -14.89
N ARG A 83 19.87 5.34 -15.95
CA ARG A 83 19.49 6.77 -15.84
C ARG A 83 18.01 7.03 -15.54
N HIS A 84 17.17 6.00 -15.66
CA HIS A 84 15.72 6.06 -15.53
C HIS A 84 15.28 5.32 -14.26
N SER A 85 14.08 5.58 -13.77
CA SER A 85 13.56 4.88 -12.58
C SER A 85 13.36 3.37 -12.83
N ALA A 86 12.96 3.00 -14.04
CA ALA A 86 12.87 1.61 -14.51
C ALA A 86 13.23 1.50 -16.00
N LEU A 87 13.47 0.27 -16.49
CA LEU A 87 13.73 -0.03 -17.90
C LEU A 87 13.37 -1.48 -18.27
N ALA A 88 12.52 -1.68 -19.26
CA ALA A 88 12.27 -2.96 -19.91
C ALA A 88 13.43 -3.39 -20.84
N TYR A 89 13.79 -4.67 -20.80
CA TYR A 89 14.85 -5.24 -21.64
C TYR A 89 14.51 -6.68 -22.09
N LEU A 90 14.78 -6.98 -23.37
CA LEU A 90 14.72 -8.33 -23.96
C LEU A 90 16.11 -8.74 -24.45
N ASP A 91 16.65 -9.83 -23.91
CA ASP A 91 17.85 -10.44 -24.49
C ASP A 91 17.46 -11.35 -25.66
N HIS A 92 17.64 -10.85 -26.88
CA HIS A 92 17.36 -11.58 -28.11
C HIS A 92 18.21 -12.87 -28.30
N ASN A 93 19.28 -13.08 -27.53
CA ASN A 93 20.08 -14.30 -27.60
C ASN A 93 19.50 -15.44 -26.75
N THR A 94 18.88 -15.13 -25.60
CA THR A 94 18.31 -16.12 -24.67
C THR A 94 16.78 -16.13 -24.66
N GLY A 95 16.13 -15.09 -25.20
CA GLY A 95 14.67 -14.89 -25.13
C GLY A 95 14.17 -14.44 -23.75
N ARG A 96 15.06 -14.08 -22.81
CA ARG A 96 14.69 -13.64 -21.46
C ARG A 96 14.24 -12.19 -21.43
N LYS A 97 13.18 -11.93 -20.67
CA LYS A 97 12.56 -10.62 -20.45
C LYS A 97 12.94 -10.10 -19.06
N TYR A 98 13.31 -8.84 -18.95
CA TYR A 98 13.78 -8.21 -17.72
C TYR A 98 13.16 -6.84 -17.49
N ILE A 99 12.89 -6.49 -16.24
CA ILE A 99 12.70 -5.10 -15.80
C ILE A 99 13.88 -4.72 -14.91
N LEU A 100 14.65 -3.72 -15.32
CA LEU A 100 15.76 -3.16 -14.59
C LEU A 100 15.24 -1.99 -13.75
N ILE A 101 15.63 -1.91 -12.47
CA ILE A 101 15.06 -0.97 -11.50
C ILE A 101 16.15 -0.09 -10.90
N ASN A 102 16.02 1.23 -10.95
CA ASN A 102 16.90 2.12 -10.20
C ASN A 102 16.34 2.38 -8.79
N GLY A 103 16.79 1.59 -7.81
CA GLY A 103 16.38 1.73 -6.41
C GLY A 103 16.81 3.02 -5.72
N ASN A 104 17.69 3.83 -6.32
CA ASN A 104 18.01 5.18 -5.81
C ASN A 104 17.05 6.24 -6.35
N MET A 105 16.43 6.02 -7.53
CA MET A 105 15.40 6.90 -8.09
C MET A 105 13.98 6.46 -7.68
N LEU A 106 13.87 5.25 -7.15
CA LEU A 106 12.68 4.68 -6.52
C LEU A 106 12.89 4.49 -5.00
N SER A 107 13.81 5.23 -4.37
CA SER A 107 14.04 5.13 -2.91
C SER A 107 12.81 5.54 -2.09
N ASP A 108 11.99 6.41 -2.67
CA ASP A 108 10.85 7.03 -2.02
C ASP A 108 9.56 6.24 -2.34
N LEU A 109 9.70 4.92 -2.54
CA LEU A 109 8.67 4.03 -3.08
C LEU A 109 7.40 3.98 -2.22
N ASP A 110 7.52 4.21 -0.91
CA ASP A 110 6.40 4.21 0.04
C ASP A 110 5.54 5.49 -0.07
N THR A 111 6.14 6.62 -0.48
CA THR A 111 5.49 7.94 -0.60
C THR A 111 4.50 8.04 -1.78
N ARG A 112 4.72 7.23 -2.83
CA ARG A 112 4.06 7.33 -4.14
C ARG A 112 3.89 5.96 -4.83
N TYR A 113 3.53 4.94 -4.05
CA TYR A 113 3.38 3.55 -4.49
C TYR A 113 2.76 3.37 -5.89
N TYR A 114 1.60 3.98 -6.13
CA TYR A 114 0.85 3.78 -7.38
C TYR A 114 1.46 4.51 -8.58
N SER A 115 2.17 5.62 -8.37
CA SER A 115 2.96 6.27 -9.42
C SER A 115 4.19 5.46 -9.81
N HIS A 116 4.83 4.80 -8.84
CA HIS A 116 5.94 3.88 -9.12
C HIS A 116 5.45 2.58 -9.75
N LEU A 117 4.29 2.07 -9.33
CA LEU A 117 3.59 0.99 -10.00
C LEU A 117 3.27 1.35 -11.46
N PHE A 118 2.83 2.58 -11.75
CA PHE A 118 2.60 3.02 -13.13
C PHE A 118 3.87 2.92 -13.97
N ILE A 119 5.01 3.40 -13.46
CA ILE A 119 6.31 3.32 -14.15
C ILE A 119 6.69 1.86 -14.42
N ILE A 120 6.62 0.98 -13.42
CA ILE A 120 6.99 -0.44 -13.58
C ILE A 120 5.98 -1.18 -14.49
N ALA A 121 4.69 -0.83 -14.40
CA ALA A 121 3.65 -1.37 -15.27
C ALA A 121 3.79 -0.88 -16.73
N HIS A 122 4.31 0.32 -16.97
CA HIS A 122 4.65 0.83 -18.31
C HIS A 122 5.76 -0.03 -18.94
N GLU A 123 6.87 -0.24 -18.22
CA GLU A 123 7.96 -1.13 -18.66
C GLU A 123 7.46 -2.57 -18.89
N PHE A 124 6.69 -3.12 -17.95
CA PHE A 124 6.05 -4.43 -18.12
C PHE A 124 5.15 -4.48 -19.37
N SER A 125 4.45 -3.39 -19.69
CA SER A 125 3.55 -3.33 -20.85
C SER A 125 4.30 -3.46 -22.18
N HIS A 126 5.50 -2.89 -22.31
CA HIS A 126 6.35 -3.11 -23.50
C HIS A 126 6.74 -4.59 -23.69
N LEU A 127 6.98 -5.30 -22.59
CA LEU A 127 7.30 -6.73 -22.58
C LEU A 127 6.07 -7.62 -22.82
N TYR A 128 4.91 -7.23 -22.27
CA TYR A 128 3.64 -7.96 -22.36
C TYR A 128 3.00 -7.84 -23.75
N LEU A 129 3.02 -6.64 -24.34
CA LEU A 129 2.50 -6.35 -25.68
C LEU A 129 3.50 -6.70 -26.81
N ASN A 130 4.66 -7.28 -26.46
CA ASN A 130 5.72 -7.71 -27.36
C ASN A 130 6.25 -6.59 -28.28
N HIS A 131 6.37 -5.36 -27.75
CA HIS A 131 6.88 -4.21 -28.51
C HIS A 131 8.31 -4.43 -29.05
N PHE A 132 9.12 -5.19 -28.30
CA PHE A 132 10.48 -5.60 -28.70
C PHE A 132 10.54 -6.62 -29.85
N GLU A 133 9.42 -7.24 -30.24
CA GLU A 133 9.35 -8.19 -31.36
C GLU A 133 8.90 -7.54 -32.68
N GLN A 134 8.55 -6.25 -32.65
CA GLN A 134 8.11 -5.53 -33.84
C GLN A 134 9.29 -5.19 -34.77
N THR A 135 9.11 -5.42 -36.07
CA THR A 135 10.14 -5.19 -37.10
C THR A 135 10.05 -3.82 -37.77
N ASP A 136 8.90 -3.14 -37.65
CA ASP A 136 8.66 -1.83 -38.26
C ASP A 136 8.83 -0.69 -37.24
N LEU A 137 10.06 -0.22 -37.08
CA LEU A 137 10.46 0.72 -36.05
C LEU A 137 10.30 2.20 -36.46
N THR A 138 9.31 2.51 -37.31
CA THR A 138 8.97 3.91 -37.67
C THR A 138 8.65 4.75 -36.43
N GLN A 139 8.94 6.05 -36.50
CA GLN A 139 8.68 6.98 -35.39
C GLN A 139 7.20 7.04 -34.99
N GLU A 140 6.29 6.80 -35.94
CA GLU A 140 4.85 6.65 -35.70
C GLU A 140 4.55 5.39 -34.86
N ASN A 141 5.10 4.23 -35.25
CA ASN A 141 4.99 3.02 -34.43
C ASN A 141 5.63 3.18 -33.05
N LYS A 142 6.67 4.01 -32.89
CA LYS A 142 7.22 4.32 -31.56
C LYS A 142 6.23 5.03 -30.67
N ARG A 143 5.66 6.13 -31.14
CA ARG A 143 4.63 6.85 -30.39
C ARG A 143 3.41 5.97 -30.11
N ARG A 144 3.02 5.10 -31.05
CA ARG A 144 1.94 4.11 -30.82
C ARG A 144 2.25 3.17 -29.66
N MET A 145 3.45 2.58 -29.62
CA MET A 145 3.82 1.60 -28.60
C MET A 145 4.03 2.23 -27.21
N GLU A 146 4.53 3.47 -27.13
CA GLU A 146 4.53 4.25 -25.87
C GLU A 146 3.11 4.48 -25.33
N LEU A 147 2.16 4.86 -26.19
CA LEU A 147 0.76 5.10 -25.80
C LEU A 147 0.02 3.80 -25.43
N GLU A 148 0.32 2.69 -26.11
CA GLU A 148 -0.21 1.37 -25.75
C GLU A 148 0.33 0.90 -24.38
N ALA A 149 1.60 1.21 -24.07
CA ALA A 149 2.18 0.95 -22.75
C ALA A 149 1.55 1.81 -21.65
N ASP A 150 1.40 3.13 -21.85
CA ASP A 150 0.73 4.04 -20.91
C ASP A 150 -0.71 3.58 -20.59
N LYS A 151 -1.44 3.17 -21.63
CA LYS A 151 -2.82 2.68 -21.56
C LYS A 151 -2.93 1.40 -20.73
N ASN A 152 -2.08 0.41 -21.01
CA ASN A 152 -2.07 -0.84 -20.26
C ASN A 152 -1.59 -0.63 -18.81
N ALA A 153 -0.61 0.26 -18.58
CA ALA A 153 -0.15 0.64 -17.25
C ALA A 153 -1.26 1.30 -16.41
N ALA A 154 -2.00 2.26 -16.97
CA ALA A 154 -3.12 2.92 -16.28
C ALA A 154 -4.24 1.94 -15.91
N MET A 155 -4.55 1.00 -16.80
CA MET A 155 -5.50 -0.08 -16.57
C MET A 155 -5.04 -1.01 -15.42
N LEU A 156 -3.74 -1.34 -15.37
CA LEU A 156 -3.16 -2.14 -14.29
C LEU A 156 -3.20 -1.37 -12.96
N VAL A 157 -2.82 -0.09 -12.92
CA VAL A 157 -2.89 0.75 -11.70
C VAL A 157 -4.32 0.85 -11.16
N LYS A 158 -5.32 1.07 -12.03
CA LYS A 158 -6.76 1.03 -11.66
C LYS A 158 -7.13 -0.29 -10.98
N LYS A 159 -6.74 -1.41 -11.59
CA LYS A 159 -7.09 -2.76 -11.13
C LYS A 159 -6.32 -3.21 -9.87
N LEU A 160 -5.17 -2.61 -9.62
CA LEU A 160 -4.42 -2.77 -8.36
C LEU A 160 -4.88 -1.74 -7.30
N GLY A 161 -5.76 -0.82 -7.68
CA GLY A 161 -6.55 0.06 -6.82
C GLY A 161 -5.89 1.38 -6.45
N GLY A 162 -5.05 1.92 -7.35
CA GLY A 162 -4.58 3.29 -7.29
C GLY A 162 -5.63 4.30 -7.75
N ALA A 163 -5.21 5.55 -7.98
CA ALA A 163 -6.00 6.60 -8.60
C ALA A 163 -5.43 7.00 -9.97
N ILE A 164 -6.24 7.62 -10.83
CA ILE A 164 -5.79 8.12 -12.13
C ILE A 164 -4.74 9.23 -11.98
N ASP A 165 -4.82 9.99 -10.88
CA ASP A 165 -3.89 11.05 -10.54
C ASP A 165 -2.49 10.51 -10.21
N ASP A 166 -2.37 9.25 -9.75
CA ASP A 166 -1.06 8.61 -9.56
C ASP A 166 -0.36 8.35 -10.90
N CYS A 167 -1.12 7.98 -11.93
CA CYS A 167 -0.62 7.81 -13.31
C CYS A 167 -0.20 9.15 -13.91
N TYR A 168 -1.00 10.21 -13.72
CA TYR A 168 -0.65 11.55 -14.18
C TYR A 168 0.57 12.11 -13.45
N TYR A 169 0.67 11.94 -12.13
CA TYR A 169 1.83 12.34 -11.35
C TYR A 169 3.11 11.64 -11.80
N ALA A 170 3.03 10.34 -12.12
CA ALA A 170 4.15 9.59 -12.68
C ALA A 170 4.59 10.14 -14.05
N LEU A 171 3.64 10.44 -14.95
CA LEU A 171 3.94 11.11 -16.21
C LEU A 171 4.53 12.50 -15.98
N ASP A 172 4.06 13.28 -15.01
CA ASP A 172 4.59 14.61 -14.67
C ASP A 172 6.10 14.61 -14.32
N GLN A 173 6.66 13.49 -13.85
CA GLN A 173 8.09 13.35 -13.56
C GLN A 173 8.95 13.04 -14.80
N LEU A 174 8.33 12.67 -15.93
CA LEU A 174 9.03 12.34 -17.17
C LEU A 174 9.22 13.59 -18.05
N HIS A 175 10.33 13.61 -18.81
CA HIS A 175 10.53 14.64 -19.83
C HIS A 175 9.63 14.37 -21.04
N HIS A 176 8.78 15.33 -21.41
CA HIS A 176 7.93 15.24 -22.59
C HIS A 176 8.38 16.19 -23.70
N PRO A 177 8.36 15.76 -24.97
CA PRO A 177 8.58 16.67 -26.08
C PRO A 177 7.41 17.64 -26.23
N THR A 178 7.71 18.87 -26.67
CA THR A 178 6.68 19.90 -26.93
C THR A 178 5.95 19.69 -28.26
N VAL A 179 6.51 18.91 -29.19
CA VAL A 179 5.92 18.59 -30.50
C VAL A 179 6.30 17.18 -30.97
N ASP A 180 5.35 16.45 -31.55
CA ASP A 180 5.56 15.10 -32.12
C ASP A 180 6.28 15.10 -33.49
N THR A 181 6.97 16.17 -33.87
CA THR A 181 7.54 16.26 -35.23
C THR A 181 8.92 15.61 -35.35
N TYR A 182 9.67 15.52 -34.23
CA TYR A 182 11.10 15.16 -34.25
C TYR A 182 11.54 14.17 -33.15
N TYR A 183 10.68 13.88 -32.17
CA TYR A 183 11.03 13.07 -30.99
C TYR A 183 10.34 11.70 -31.00
N ASP A 184 11.01 10.66 -30.50
CA ASP A 184 10.46 9.29 -30.55
C ASP A 184 9.31 9.06 -29.56
N HIS A 185 9.19 9.89 -28.53
CA HIS A 185 8.09 9.87 -27.55
C HIS A 185 6.91 10.77 -27.98
N PRO A 186 5.67 10.47 -27.55
CA PRO A 186 4.51 11.35 -27.75
C PRO A 186 4.55 12.59 -26.85
N THR A 187 3.84 13.66 -27.23
CA THR A 187 3.57 14.77 -26.30
C THR A 187 2.77 14.32 -25.07
N LYS A 188 2.96 15.05 -23.97
CA LYS A 188 2.29 14.83 -22.68
C LYS A 188 0.78 14.65 -22.81
N ASP A 189 0.10 15.51 -23.56
CA ASP A 189 -1.36 15.47 -23.75
C ASP A 189 -1.84 14.14 -24.35
N LYS A 190 -1.06 13.53 -25.24
CA LYS A 190 -1.38 12.23 -25.83
C LYS A 190 -1.17 11.10 -24.82
N ARG A 191 -0.09 11.15 -24.03
CA ARG A 191 0.15 10.20 -22.93
C ARG A 191 -0.96 10.26 -21.89
N TYR A 192 -1.42 11.47 -21.54
CA TYR A 192 -2.57 11.67 -20.64
C TYR A 192 -3.87 11.11 -21.25
N ALA A 193 -4.11 11.31 -22.55
CA ALA A 193 -5.27 10.73 -23.23
C ALA A 193 -5.22 9.19 -23.25
N ALA A 194 -4.04 8.58 -23.44
CA ALA A 194 -3.87 7.12 -23.38
C ALA A 194 -4.05 6.56 -21.97
N VAL A 195 -3.53 7.25 -20.94
CA VAL A 195 -3.80 6.93 -19.53
C VAL A 195 -5.31 6.99 -19.24
N LEU A 196 -6.00 8.05 -19.67
CA LEU A 196 -7.44 8.17 -19.49
C LEU A 196 -8.23 7.10 -20.26
N GLU A 197 -7.79 6.72 -21.47
CA GLU A 197 -8.41 5.64 -22.22
C GLU A 197 -8.27 4.31 -21.47
N GLY A 198 -7.05 3.95 -21.06
CA GLY A 198 -6.76 2.72 -20.32
C GLY A 198 -7.45 2.66 -18.96
N TRP A 199 -7.54 3.78 -18.25
CA TRP A 199 -8.31 3.92 -17.03
C TRP A 199 -9.80 3.63 -17.23
N ASN A 200 -10.36 4.08 -18.35
CA ASN A 200 -11.77 3.86 -18.68
C ASN A 200 -12.04 2.47 -19.29
N MET A 201 -11.03 1.63 -19.49
CA MET A 201 -11.23 0.25 -19.92
C MET A 201 -11.68 -0.65 -18.77
N ASP A 202 -12.67 -1.49 -19.06
CA ASP A 202 -13.03 -2.66 -18.27
C ASP A 202 -12.48 -3.89 -19.01
N ALA A 203 -11.29 -4.33 -18.62
CA ALA A 203 -10.60 -5.45 -19.26
C ALA A 203 -10.74 -6.75 -18.45
N PRO A 204 -10.85 -7.91 -19.11
CA PRO A 204 -10.74 -9.19 -18.42
C PRO A 204 -9.36 -9.30 -17.77
N ALA A 205 -9.32 -9.83 -16.56
CA ALA A 205 -8.07 -10.00 -15.83
C ALA A 205 -7.07 -10.88 -16.60
N PRO A 206 -5.76 -10.68 -16.44
CA PRO A 206 -4.84 -11.81 -16.59
C PRO A 206 -5.35 -12.94 -15.69
N THR A 207 -5.53 -14.14 -16.25
CA THR A 207 -6.37 -15.21 -15.67
C THR A 207 -5.73 -15.96 -14.50
N ASN A 208 -4.89 -15.28 -13.71
CA ASN A 208 -4.18 -15.88 -12.60
C ASN A 208 -4.86 -15.54 -11.29
N THR A 209 -5.18 -16.59 -10.54
CA THR A 209 -5.54 -16.53 -9.13
C THR A 209 -4.40 -15.86 -8.36
N VAL A 210 -4.61 -14.60 -8.01
CA VAL A 210 -3.84 -13.91 -6.98
C VAL A 210 -4.00 -14.73 -5.70
N TYR A 211 -2.88 -15.25 -5.19
CA TYR A 211 -2.87 -15.84 -3.86
C TYR A 211 -3.07 -14.71 -2.86
N SER A 212 -4.09 -14.82 -2.01
CA SER A 212 -4.21 -13.96 -0.84
C SER A 212 -3.01 -14.23 0.07
N ASN A 213 -2.20 -13.20 0.31
CA ASN A 213 -1.14 -13.20 1.33
C ASN A 213 -1.70 -13.24 2.77
N TYR A 214 -3.04 -13.17 2.92
CA TYR A 214 -3.76 -13.30 4.18
C TYR A 214 -4.30 -14.71 4.46
N THR A 215 -4.37 -15.03 5.75
CA THR A 215 -5.25 -16.09 6.29
C THR A 215 -6.43 -15.44 7.01
N ASP A 216 -7.67 -15.77 6.62
CA ASP A 216 -8.85 -15.36 7.38
C ASP A 216 -9.18 -16.39 8.47
N TYR A 217 -9.13 -15.96 9.72
CA TYR A 217 -9.43 -16.78 10.89
C TYR A 217 -10.94 -16.87 11.18
N PHE A 218 -11.74 -15.94 10.66
CA PHE A 218 -13.17 -15.79 10.91
C PHE A 218 -14.03 -16.07 9.65
N ASN A 219 -13.49 -16.85 8.71
CA ASN A 219 -14.13 -17.19 7.43
C ASN A 219 -15.48 -17.95 7.53
N ASP A 220 -15.93 -18.32 8.73
CA ASP A 220 -17.24 -18.89 9.03
C ASP A 220 -18.27 -17.88 9.57
N LEU A 221 -17.96 -16.57 9.54
CA LEU A 221 -18.80 -15.47 10.01
C LEU A 221 -19.21 -14.54 8.86
N ASP A 222 -20.50 -14.18 8.78
CA ASP A 222 -21.06 -13.39 7.67
C ASP A 222 -20.82 -11.87 7.76
N ASP A 223 -20.50 -11.37 8.96
CA ASP A 223 -20.47 -9.93 9.26
C ASP A 223 -19.08 -9.42 9.75
N ILE A 224 -18.09 -10.30 9.94
CA ILE A 224 -16.75 -9.94 10.40
C ILE A 224 -15.68 -10.95 9.93
N SER A 225 -14.50 -10.47 9.52
CA SER A 225 -13.32 -11.28 9.20
C SER A 225 -12.10 -10.81 10.00
N LEU A 226 -11.16 -11.73 10.26
CA LEU A 226 -9.89 -11.45 10.94
C LEU A 226 -8.75 -11.96 10.07
N LEU A 227 -8.12 -11.06 9.34
CA LEU A 227 -7.12 -11.37 8.33
C LEU A 227 -5.71 -11.20 8.90
N LYS A 228 -4.90 -12.27 8.88
CA LYS A 228 -3.47 -12.22 9.19
C LYS A 228 -2.66 -12.18 7.90
N TYR A 229 -1.92 -11.10 7.70
CA TYR A 229 -0.99 -10.90 6.59
C TYR A 229 0.41 -11.37 7.02
N THR A 230 0.92 -12.44 6.38
CA THR A 230 2.19 -13.06 6.76
C THR A 230 3.40 -12.34 6.19
N ASN A 231 3.24 -11.74 5.01
CA ASN A 231 4.14 -10.77 4.43
C ASN A 231 3.49 -9.38 4.51
N ASN A 232 4.26 -8.34 4.20
CA ASN A 232 3.86 -6.95 4.39
C ASN A 232 2.48 -6.61 3.79
N VAL A 233 1.67 -5.79 4.48
CA VAL A 233 0.32 -5.45 4.03
C VAL A 233 0.30 -4.14 3.22
N GLY A 234 -0.31 -4.19 2.04
CA GLY A 234 -0.37 -3.06 1.11
C GLY A 234 -1.78 -2.66 0.69
N ALA A 235 -1.87 -1.52 0.00
CA ALA A 235 -3.12 -1.01 -0.56
C ALA A 235 -3.81 -2.02 -1.49
N TYR A 236 -3.00 -2.74 -2.26
CA TYR A 236 -3.44 -3.84 -3.11
C TYR A 236 -4.22 -4.92 -2.34
N ASP A 237 -3.75 -5.33 -1.17
CA ASP A 237 -4.35 -6.41 -0.39
C ASP A 237 -5.75 -6.04 0.11
N PHE A 238 -5.90 -4.80 0.56
CA PHE A 238 -7.18 -4.26 0.98
C PHE A 238 -8.14 -4.14 -0.19
N ASN A 239 -7.67 -3.66 -1.34
CA ASN A 239 -8.48 -3.57 -2.55
C ASN A 239 -8.90 -4.96 -3.05
N HIS A 240 -7.99 -5.94 -3.08
CA HIS A 240 -8.26 -7.32 -3.47
C HIS A 240 -9.26 -8.01 -2.53
N TYR A 241 -9.15 -7.79 -1.22
CA TYR A 241 -10.14 -8.29 -0.27
C TYR A 241 -11.50 -7.58 -0.47
N LYS A 242 -11.51 -6.26 -0.66
CA LYS A 242 -12.72 -5.47 -0.91
C LYS A 242 -13.42 -5.84 -2.23
N GLU A 243 -12.68 -6.23 -3.27
CA GLU A 243 -13.26 -6.74 -4.53
C GLU A 243 -14.01 -8.06 -4.32
N LYS A 244 -13.46 -8.96 -3.49
CA LYS A 244 -14.09 -10.25 -3.14
C LYS A 244 -15.25 -10.09 -2.14
N HIS A 245 -15.13 -9.11 -1.24
CA HIS A 245 -16.06 -8.83 -0.16
C HIS A 245 -16.54 -7.36 -0.24
N PRO A 246 -17.36 -7.00 -1.26
CA PRO A 246 -17.71 -5.61 -1.56
C PRO A 246 -18.59 -4.95 -0.48
N ASP A 247 -19.20 -5.73 0.40
CA ASP A 247 -19.92 -5.27 1.59
C ASP A 247 -19.02 -5.13 2.83
N MET A 248 -17.81 -5.70 2.86
CA MET A 248 -16.91 -5.60 4.02
C MET A 248 -16.05 -4.32 4.00
N GLN A 249 -15.67 -3.81 5.16
CA GLN A 249 -14.79 -2.64 5.31
C GLN A 249 -13.81 -2.84 6.48
N PRO A 250 -12.59 -2.30 6.40
CA PRO A 250 -11.62 -2.39 7.49
C PRO A 250 -12.07 -1.56 8.69
N LYS A 251 -12.09 -2.20 9.87
CA LYS A 251 -12.43 -1.62 11.17
C LYS A 251 -11.20 -1.30 12.00
N SER A 252 -10.17 -2.14 11.95
CA SER A 252 -8.90 -1.87 12.62
C SER A 252 -7.73 -2.65 12.01
N ILE A 253 -6.50 -2.15 12.20
CA ILE A 253 -5.24 -2.84 11.94
C ILE A 253 -4.31 -2.71 13.15
N PHE A 254 -3.46 -3.71 13.34
CA PHE A 254 -2.36 -3.68 14.31
C PHE A 254 -1.25 -4.64 13.85
N TYR A 255 -0.05 -4.46 14.40
CA TYR A 255 1.10 -5.31 14.15
C TYR A 255 1.36 -6.21 15.36
N TYR A 256 1.47 -7.53 15.13
CA TYR A 256 1.68 -8.51 16.20
C TYR A 256 2.32 -9.79 15.67
N GLN A 257 3.34 -10.30 16.40
CA GLN A 257 4.12 -11.50 16.03
C GLN A 257 4.59 -11.48 14.56
N ASN A 258 5.25 -10.39 14.18
CA ASN A 258 5.82 -10.15 12.85
C ASN A 258 4.80 -10.19 11.69
N ALA A 259 3.52 -9.98 11.98
CA ALA A 259 2.43 -9.98 11.01
C ALA A 259 1.52 -8.76 11.22
N TYR A 260 0.94 -8.25 10.13
CA TYR A 260 -0.19 -7.33 10.23
C TYR A 260 -1.49 -8.09 10.35
N TRP A 261 -2.40 -7.60 11.17
CA TRP A 261 -3.71 -8.20 11.40
C TRP A 261 -4.78 -7.16 11.18
N VAL A 262 -5.73 -7.43 10.27
CA VAL A 262 -6.82 -6.51 9.93
C VAL A 262 -8.15 -7.13 10.34
N VAL A 263 -8.93 -6.40 11.13
CA VAL A 263 -10.34 -6.71 11.37
C VAL A 263 -11.16 -6.02 10.28
N TRP A 264 -11.94 -6.81 9.54
CA TRP A 264 -12.93 -6.31 8.60
C TRP A 264 -14.33 -6.55 9.17
N GLU A 265 -15.20 -5.55 9.09
CA GLU A 265 -16.61 -5.63 9.47
C GLU A 265 -17.51 -5.35 8.28
N LYS A 266 -18.75 -5.82 8.31
CA LYS A 266 -19.73 -5.48 7.30
C LYS A 266 -20.10 -4.00 7.34
N ALA A 267 -20.08 -3.35 6.18
CA ALA A 267 -20.52 -1.98 6.03
C ALA A 267 -22.05 -1.89 6.17
N GLU A 268 -22.50 -0.97 7.03
CA GLU A 268 -23.94 -0.69 7.16
C GLU A 268 -24.54 -0.26 5.82
N ALA A 269 -25.78 -0.69 5.56
CA ALA A 269 -26.47 -0.40 4.31
C ALA A 269 -26.54 1.11 4.01
N GLY A 270 -26.12 1.50 2.80
CA GLY A 270 -26.10 2.90 2.35
C GLY A 270 -24.90 3.71 2.86
N SER A 271 -23.95 3.12 3.59
CA SER A 271 -22.67 3.77 3.87
C SER A 271 -21.77 3.80 2.64
N ALA A 272 -21.02 4.90 2.48
CA ALA A 272 -19.99 5.03 1.46
C ALA A 272 -18.64 5.24 2.16
N SER A 273 -17.75 4.27 2.02
CA SER A 273 -16.43 4.28 2.63
C SER A 273 -15.36 4.60 1.59
N ARG A 274 -14.37 5.38 1.99
CA ARG A 274 -13.21 5.80 1.20
C ARG A 274 -11.95 5.40 1.94
N TYR A 275 -10.99 4.86 1.20
CA TYR A 275 -9.72 4.39 1.72
C TYR A 275 -8.63 5.29 1.15
N TYR A 276 -7.72 5.72 2.01
CA TYR A 276 -6.56 6.53 1.65
C TYR A 276 -5.32 5.85 2.19
N TRP A 277 -4.26 5.87 1.40
CA TRP A 277 -3.02 5.12 1.61
C TRP A 277 -1.83 6.03 1.33
N ASN A 278 -0.68 5.69 1.93
CA ASN A 278 0.63 6.11 1.44
C ASN A 278 0.84 7.62 1.37
N TYR A 279 0.43 8.30 2.44
CA TYR A 279 1.01 9.60 2.80
C TYR A 279 2.03 9.40 3.91
N ASP A 280 3.19 10.04 3.82
CA ASP A 280 4.22 9.98 4.88
C ASP A 280 3.92 11.01 5.98
N GLU A 281 3.44 12.18 5.57
CA GLU A 281 2.88 13.22 6.43
C GLU A 281 1.37 13.02 6.59
N PHE A 282 0.79 13.42 7.72
CA PHE A 282 -0.65 13.28 7.93
C PHE A 282 -1.41 14.22 6.98
N PRO A 283 -2.31 13.73 6.09
CA PRO A 283 -2.93 14.52 5.03
C PRO A 283 -4.09 15.39 5.53
N GLN A 284 -3.82 16.23 6.54
CA GLN A 284 -4.80 17.05 7.24
C GLN A 284 -5.68 17.89 6.30
N GLN A 285 -5.08 18.47 5.26
CA GLN A 285 -5.80 19.34 4.31
C GLN A 285 -6.77 18.55 3.41
N ASP A 286 -6.31 17.42 2.86
CA ASP A 286 -7.13 16.54 2.03
C ASP A 286 -8.30 15.97 2.82
N ILE A 287 -8.03 15.47 4.04
CA ILE A 287 -9.05 14.93 4.91
C ILE A 287 -10.07 16.01 5.33
N GLN A 288 -9.63 17.25 5.61
CA GLN A 288 -10.54 18.31 6.04
C GLN A 288 -11.66 18.54 5.01
N SER A 289 -11.34 18.53 3.71
CA SER A 289 -12.33 18.60 2.63
C SER A 289 -13.38 17.48 2.72
N TYR A 290 -12.98 16.26 3.06
CA TYR A 290 -13.92 15.15 3.26
C TYR A 290 -14.75 15.33 4.54
N LEU A 291 -14.15 15.77 5.65
CA LEU A 291 -14.88 16.06 6.90
C LEU A 291 -15.97 17.14 6.70
N ASP A 292 -15.63 18.20 5.97
CA ASP A 292 -16.54 19.28 5.59
C ASP A 292 -17.67 18.76 4.67
N ASN A 293 -17.38 17.78 3.82
CA ASN A 293 -18.36 17.09 2.95
C ASN A 293 -19.14 15.94 3.63
N GLY A 294 -19.10 15.86 4.97
CA GLY A 294 -19.89 14.90 5.76
C GLY A 294 -19.32 13.49 5.84
N TYR A 295 -18.03 13.30 5.53
CA TYR A 295 -17.31 12.09 5.91
C TYR A 295 -16.77 12.19 7.34
N ARG A 296 -16.44 11.05 7.93
CA ARG A 296 -15.86 10.93 9.27
C ARG A 296 -14.77 9.87 9.28
N TYR A 297 -13.77 10.04 10.13
CA TYR A 297 -12.84 8.99 10.50
C TYR A 297 -13.60 7.82 11.09
N GLN A 298 -13.55 6.67 10.40
CA GLN A 298 -13.92 5.38 10.97
C GLN A 298 -12.69 4.75 11.62
N PHE A 299 -11.58 4.78 10.90
CA PHE A 299 -10.33 4.16 11.30
C PHE A 299 -9.13 4.91 10.71
N ILE A 300 -8.02 4.96 11.45
CA ILE A 300 -6.75 5.59 11.06
C ILE A 300 -5.65 4.84 11.79
N GLU A 301 -4.60 4.41 11.11
CA GLU A 301 -3.33 4.00 11.73
C GLU A 301 -2.15 4.34 10.81
N ARG A 302 -0.93 4.20 11.36
CA ARG A 302 0.31 4.28 10.59
C ARG A 302 0.84 2.86 10.33
N ILE A 303 1.05 2.52 9.07
CA ILE A 303 1.44 1.18 8.58
C ILE A 303 2.66 1.38 7.68
N ASN A 304 3.80 0.74 7.98
CA ASN A 304 5.04 0.90 7.18
C ASN A 304 5.41 2.37 6.93
N ASP A 305 5.44 3.17 8.00
CA ASP A 305 5.65 4.62 7.98
C ASP A 305 4.58 5.48 7.24
N ALA A 306 3.67 4.87 6.48
CA ALA A 306 2.58 5.51 5.76
C ALA A 306 1.28 5.61 6.58
N TRP A 307 0.49 6.66 6.34
CA TRP A 307 -0.87 6.79 6.88
C TRP A 307 -1.87 5.98 6.09
N PHE A 308 -2.65 5.17 6.81
CA PHE A 308 -3.83 4.48 6.29
C PHE A 308 -5.09 5.02 6.98
N ILE A 309 -6.00 5.58 6.18
CA ILE A 309 -7.18 6.30 6.67
C ILE A 309 -8.44 5.74 6.01
N VAL A 310 -9.44 5.44 6.83
CA VAL A 310 -10.78 4.99 6.41
C VAL A 310 -11.77 6.09 6.77
N LEU A 311 -12.32 6.75 5.75
CA LEU A 311 -13.35 7.76 5.90
C LEU A 311 -14.71 7.18 5.50
N ARG A 312 -15.72 7.37 6.35
CA ARG A 312 -17.09 6.89 6.11
C ARG A 312 -18.06 8.07 6.01
N LYS A 313 -18.87 8.10 4.94
CA LYS A 313 -19.96 9.07 4.78
C LYS A 313 -21.24 8.57 5.44
N SER A 314 -21.89 9.42 6.23
CA SER A 314 -23.21 9.14 6.82
C SER A 314 -23.90 10.46 7.18
N SER A 315 -25.24 10.48 7.11
CA SER A 315 -26.05 11.70 7.17
C SER A 315 -26.14 12.35 8.56
N ASN A 316 -25.95 11.58 9.63
CA ASN A 316 -26.23 12.00 11.01
C ASN A 316 -25.04 11.77 11.97
N GLN A 317 -23.80 11.94 11.49
CA GLN A 317 -22.61 11.67 12.32
C GLN A 317 -22.06 12.91 13.04
N PRO A 318 -21.61 12.75 14.30
CA PRO A 318 -21.09 13.85 15.12
C PRO A 318 -19.85 14.53 14.53
N ALA A 319 -19.53 15.72 15.03
CA ALA A 319 -18.31 16.44 14.66
C ALA A 319 -17.04 15.68 15.10
N GLN A 320 -15.98 15.81 14.32
CA GLN A 320 -14.67 15.19 14.59
C GLN A 320 -13.54 16.19 14.40
N LYS A 321 -12.42 15.97 15.08
CA LYS A 321 -11.19 16.77 14.93
C LYS A 321 -9.95 16.05 15.45
N THR A 322 -8.80 16.54 15.01
CA THR A 322 -7.47 16.12 15.43
C THR A 322 -6.87 17.11 16.43
N VAL A 323 -6.00 16.61 17.30
CA VAL A 323 -5.26 17.41 18.28
C VAL A 323 -3.87 16.82 18.42
N ASP A 324 -2.84 17.58 18.02
CA ASP A 324 -1.46 17.22 18.31
C ASP A 324 -1.09 17.61 19.74
N ILE A 325 -0.40 16.70 20.43
CA ILE A 325 0.09 16.86 21.80
C ILE A 325 1.51 16.32 21.87
N SER A 326 2.41 17.01 22.59
CA SER A 326 3.76 16.47 22.75
C SER A 326 3.73 15.22 23.61
N LYS A 327 4.67 14.29 23.37
CA LYS A 327 4.84 13.12 24.24
C LYS A 327 5.02 13.53 25.69
N TYR A 328 5.83 14.56 25.96
CA TYR A 328 5.99 15.15 27.30
C TYR A 328 4.66 15.62 27.92
N ASP A 329 3.77 16.29 27.17
CA ASP A 329 2.49 16.80 27.68
C ASP A 329 1.44 15.70 27.89
N LEU A 330 1.53 14.60 27.13
CA LEU A 330 0.72 13.39 27.36
C LEU A 330 1.25 12.61 28.59
N GLU A 331 2.57 12.57 28.76
CA GLU A 331 3.26 11.78 29.78
C GLU A 331 3.43 12.46 31.15
N ASN A 332 3.29 13.79 31.25
CA ASN A 332 3.49 14.54 32.52
C ASN A 332 2.33 14.38 33.51
N PHE A 333 2.24 13.14 33.97
CA PHE A 333 1.21 12.53 34.78
C PHE A 333 0.99 13.12 36.17
N THR A 334 1.85 14.04 36.60
CA THR A 334 2.03 14.25 38.03
C THR A 334 0.86 14.96 38.72
N ARG A 335 0.08 15.83 38.04
CA ARG A 335 -1.11 16.51 38.66
C ARG A 335 -2.32 16.83 37.77
N SER A 336 -2.25 16.81 36.44
CA SER A 336 -3.40 17.05 35.56
C SER A 336 -3.10 16.54 34.15
N TYR A 337 -4.09 16.01 33.44
CA TYR A 337 -3.97 15.80 31.99
C TYR A 337 -3.78 17.15 31.29
N SER A 338 -3.14 17.15 30.12
CA SER A 338 -3.01 18.35 29.28
C SER A 338 -4.34 19.08 29.17
N SER A 339 -4.35 20.39 29.46
CA SER A 339 -5.57 21.19 29.43
C SER A 339 -6.27 21.09 28.08
N LEU A 340 -5.50 20.96 27.00
CA LEU A 340 -6.03 20.75 25.65
C LEU A 340 -6.85 19.46 25.54
N VAL A 341 -6.41 18.34 26.13
CA VAL A 341 -7.19 17.09 26.18
C VAL A 341 -8.44 17.28 27.05
N VAL A 342 -8.27 17.82 28.26
CA VAL A 342 -9.37 18.03 29.22
C VAL A 342 -10.45 18.94 28.65
N ASP A 343 -10.09 20.02 27.98
CA ASP A 343 -11.04 21.01 27.47
C ASP A 343 -11.80 20.48 26.25
N ASN A 344 -11.21 19.58 25.46
CA ASN A 344 -11.94 18.83 24.45
C ASN A 344 -12.94 17.85 25.05
N LEU A 345 -12.56 17.13 26.10
CA LEU A 345 -13.45 16.22 26.81
C LEU A 345 -14.61 16.96 27.50
N LYS A 346 -14.35 18.11 28.13
CA LYS A 346 -15.38 19.02 28.67
C LYS A 346 -16.29 19.62 27.58
N ALA A 347 -15.80 19.78 26.36
CA ALA A 347 -16.58 20.25 25.21
C ALA A 347 -17.44 19.14 24.58
N GLY A 348 -17.56 17.97 25.23
CA GLY A 348 -18.42 16.86 24.79
C GLY A 348 -17.81 15.98 23.70
N TYR A 349 -16.48 15.96 23.59
CA TYR A 349 -15.76 15.01 22.73
C TYR A 349 -15.25 13.82 23.54
N THR A 350 -15.10 12.66 22.90
CA THR A 350 -14.41 11.47 23.41
C THR A 350 -13.22 11.14 22.54
N ILE A 351 -12.26 10.39 23.11
CA ILE A 351 -11.10 9.89 22.38
C ILE A 351 -11.53 8.66 21.58
N GLN A 352 -11.30 8.72 20.26
CA GLN A 352 -11.53 7.61 19.32
C GLN A 352 -10.23 6.86 19.02
N ASN A 353 -9.11 7.58 18.85
CA ASN A 353 -7.79 6.97 18.66
C ASN A 353 -6.67 7.90 19.14
N LEU A 354 -5.48 7.33 19.34
CA LEU A 354 -4.20 7.95 19.69
C LEU A 354 -3.14 7.34 18.77
N ILE A 355 -2.41 8.14 18.00
CA ILE A 355 -1.39 7.67 17.07
C ILE A 355 -0.12 8.48 17.26
N GLU A 356 1.04 7.82 17.23
CA GLU A 356 2.34 8.48 17.21
C GLU A 356 2.63 9.04 15.80
N ASN A 357 2.97 10.32 15.71
CA ASN A 357 3.33 10.98 14.47
C ASN A 357 4.85 10.95 14.22
N SER A 358 5.26 11.33 13.00
CA SER A 358 6.67 11.28 12.55
C SER A 358 7.65 12.08 13.41
N ASN A 359 7.18 12.97 14.28
CA ASN A 359 8.00 13.78 15.19
C ASN A 359 8.14 13.15 16.60
N GLY A 360 7.65 11.93 16.83
CA GLY A 360 7.63 11.30 18.17
C GLY A 360 6.66 11.97 19.14
N ASN A 361 5.71 12.74 18.61
CA ASN A 361 4.58 13.31 19.34
C ASN A 361 3.31 12.50 19.04
N TYR A 362 2.21 12.84 19.70
CA TYR A 362 0.94 12.13 19.52
C TYR A 362 -0.10 13.00 18.84
N THR A 363 -0.90 12.39 17.98
CA THR A 363 -2.14 12.96 17.43
C THR A 363 -3.32 12.21 18.05
N ILE A 364 -4.19 12.94 18.76
CA ILE A 364 -5.42 12.42 19.35
C ILE A 364 -6.60 12.73 18.42
N PHE A 365 -7.41 11.71 18.15
CA PHE A 365 -8.60 11.80 17.32
C PHE A 365 -9.82 11.86 18.22
N PHE A 366 -10.57 12.95 18.11
CA PHE A 366 -11.74 13.25 18.93
C PHE A 366 -13.03 13.15 18.11
N THR A 367 -14.04 12.49 18.68
CA THR A 367 -15.42 12.46 18.16
C THR A 367 -16.37 13.09 19.18
N TYR A 368 -17.28 13.96 18.75
CA TYR A 368 -18.27 14.58 19.62
C TYR A 368 -19.36 13.58 20.02
N THR A 369 -19.50 13.21 21.29
CA THR A 369 -20.58 12.32 21.76
C THR A 369 -21.56 13.04 22.70
N GLY A 370 -21.35 14.34 22.91
CA GLY A 370 -22.08 15.13 23.89
C GLY A 370 -21.52 14.95 25.31
N ASN A 371 -22.30 15.29 26.33
CA ASN A 371 -21.85 15.29 27.72
C ASN A 371 -21.82 13.87 28.32
N GLN A 372 -20.93 13.02 27.84
CA GLN A 372 -20.59 11.75 28.51
C GLN A 372 -19.65 12.01 29.69
N THR A 373 -19.80 11.24 30.78
CA THR A 373 -18.76 11.18 31.81
C THR A 373 -17.63 10.29 31.31
N TRP A 374 -16.39 10.74 31.48
CA TRP A 374 -15.17 10.08 31.00
C TRP A 374 -14.16 9.85 32.13
N ALA A 375 -13.37 8.79 32.00
CA ALA A 375 -12.19 8.52 32.82
C ALA A 375 -11.06 8.03 31.90
N LEU A 376 -9.83 8.48 32.14
CA LEU A 376 -8.68 8.12 31.32
C LEU A 376 -7.42 8.02 32.16
N ASN A 377 -6.51 7.10 31.83
CA ASN A 377 -5.33 6.85 32.65
C ASN A 377 -4.25 6.03 31.90
N PHE A 378 -3.04 5.94 32.44
CA PHE A 378 -1.93 5.14 31.91
C PHE A 378 -1.45 4.10 32.92
N PHE A 379 -1.08 2.91 32.44
CA PHE A 379 -0.73 1.76 33.25
C PHE A 379 0.57 1.10 32.76
N PRO A 380 1.56 0.88 33.64
CA PRO A 380 2.72 0.03 33.35
C PRO A 380 2.36 -1.38 32.88
N THR A 381 1.28 -1.97 33.41
CA THR A 381 0.88 -3.35 33.14
C THR A 381 -0.59 -3.49 32.76
N TYR A 382 -0.94 -4.62 32.14
CA TYR A 382 -2.33 -4.96 31.83
C TYR A 382 -3.16 -5.20 33.10
N ASP A 383 -2.59 -5.85 34.12
CA ASP A 383 -3.29 -6.11 35.39
C ASP A 383 -3.68 -4.82 36.12
N GLU A 384 -2.87 -3.76 36.01
CA GLU A 384 -3.20 -2.43 36.53
C GLU A 384 -4.33 -1.76 35.71
N LEU A 385 -4.33 -1.90 34.38
CA LEU A 385 -5.43 -1.43 33.52
C LEU A 385 -6.76 -2.11 33.90
N ILE A 386 -6.75 -3.43 34.11
CA ILE A 386 -7.95 -4.19 34.51
C ILE A 386 -8.38 -3.88 35.94
N SER A 387 -7.43 -3.70 36.86
CA SER A 387 -7.72 -3.26 38.24
C SER A 387 -8.38 -1.87 38.26
N TRP A 388 -7.92 -0.95 37.39
CA TRP A 388 -8.55 0.35 37.21
C TRP A 388 -9.91 0.26 36.53
N GLN A 389 -10.06 -0.55 35.48
CA GLN A 389 -11.34 -0.79 34.81
C GLN A 389 -12.40 -1.20 35.84
N HIS A 390 -12.13 -2.22 36.66
CA HIS A 390 -13.07 -2.65 37.71
C HIS A 390 -13.35 -1.54 38.74
N ASN A 391 -12.38 -0.66 39.03
CA ASN A 391 -12.64 0.50 39.87
C ASN A 391 -13.56 1.53 39.20
N MET A 392 -13.44 1.73 37.89
CA MET A 392 -14.30 2.63 37.10
C MET A 392 -15.71 2.05 36.90
N GLU A 393 -15.85 0.73 36.72
CA GLU A 393 -17.16 0.04 36.68
C GLU A 393 -17.97 0.31 37.95
N ASN A 394 -17.32 0.24 39.12
CA ASN A 394 -17.91 0.61 40.41
C ASN A 394 -18.27 2.11 40.54
N GLN A 395 -17.82 2.96 39.61
CA GLN A 395 -18.15 4.38 39.51
C GLN A 395 -19.16 4.70 38.39
N ASN A 396 -19.78 3.66 37.81
CA ASN A 396 -20.73 3.74 36.68
C ASN A 396 -20.12 4.08 35.31
N PHE A 397 -18.83 3.80 35.09
CA PHE A 397 -18.28 3.73 33.73
C PHE A 397 -18.51 2.33 33.16
N ASN A 398 -19.33 2.22 32.12
CA ASN A 398 -19.80 0.94 31.59
C ASN A 398 -19.20 0.56 30.23
N PHE A 399 -18.22 1.32 29.71
CA PHE A 399 -17.59 1.00 28.42
C PHE A 399 -16.15 1.53 28.32
N MET A 400 -15.19 0.67 28.02
CA MET A 400 -13.85 1.06 27.56
C MET A 400 -13.90 1.35 26.06
N SER A 401 -14.25 2.59 25.70
CA SER A 401 -14.39 2.96 24.27
C SER A 401 -13.05 3.00 23.54
N PHE A 402 -11.94 3.20 24.25
CA PHE A 402 -10.61 3.15 23.67
C PHE A 402 -9.56 2.67 24.68
N PHE A 403 -8.66 1.80 24.24
CA PHE A 403 -7.39 1.53 24.92
C PHE A 403 -6.33 1.12 23.90
N LYS A 404 -5.06 1.45 24.16
CA LYS A 404 -3.93 1.16 23.25
C LYS A 404 -2.64 0.97 24.04
N TYR A 405 -1.79 0.04 23.63
CA TYR A 405 -0.44 -0.07 24.17
C TYR A 405 0.48 0.92 23.42
N VAL A 406 1.07 1.86 24.16
CA VAL A 406 1.92 2.94 23.64
C VAL A 406 3.08 3.20 24.63
N ASP A 407 4.30 3.38 24.13
CA ASP A 407 5.48 3.66 24.96
C ASP A 407 5.66 2.76 26.19
N GLY A 408 5.48 1.45 26.00
CA GLY A 408 5.65 0.45 27.05
C GLY A 408 4.53 0.43 28.10
N ARG A 409 3.41 1.12 27.86
CA ARG A 409 2.29 1.27 28.81
C ARG A 409 0.94 1.13 28.11
N PHE A 410 -0.09 0.73 28.86
CA PHE A 410 -1.47 0.82 28.37
C PHE A 410 -2.03 2.20 28.65
N PHE A 411 -2.52 2.88 27.61
CA PHE A 411 -3.42 4.01 27.75
C PHE A 411 -4.86 3.49 27.71
N GLY A 412 -5.66 3.79 28.74
CA GLY A 412 -7.07 3.40 28.83
C GLY A 412 -7.99 4.63 28.89
N PHE A 413 -9.13 4.55 28.21
CA PHE A 413 -10.17 5.58 28.16
C PHE A 413 -11.56 4.93 28.25
N MET A 414 -12.28 5.23 29.33
CA MET A 414 -13.62 4.73 29.62
C MET A 414 -14.65 5.85 29.62
N VAL A 415 -15.87 5.49 29.26
CA VAL A 415 -17.05 6.37 29.28
C VAL A 415 -18.23 5.70 29.98
N ASN A 416 -19.22 6.50 30.35
CA ASN A 416 -20.57 6.03 30.60
C ASN A 416 -21.39 6.22 29.31
N ASP A 417 -21.57 5.14 28.56
CA ASP A 417 -22.34 5.12 27.31
C ASP A 417 -23.69 4.40 27.52
N PRO A 418 -24.84 5.10 27.46
CA PRO A 418 -26.15 4.48 27.67
C PRO A 418 -26.55 3.49 26.56
N GLN A 419 -25.80 3.38 25.46
CA GLN A 419 -26.04 2.44 24.37
C GLN A 419 -25.33 1.08 24.54
N VAL A 420 -24.52 0.93 25.60
CA VAL A 420 -23.74 -0.30 25.88
C VAL A 420 -24.32 -1.02 27.10
N ASN A 421 -25.06 -2.10 26.86
CA ASN A 421 -25.64 -2.95 27.89
C ASN A 421 -24.64 -3.98 28.45
N ASN A 422 -23.72 -4.49 27.64
CA ASN A 422 -22.71 -5.46 28.08
C ASN A 422 -21.43 -5.33 27.23
N TRP A 423 -20.27 -5.59 27.84
CA TRP A 423 -18.98 -5.50 27.17
C TRP A 423 -17.91 -6.34 27.88
N HIS A 424 -16.88 -6.73 27.12
CA HIS A 424 -15.86 -7.69 27.54
C HIS A 424 -14.51 -7.34 26.90
N ILE A 425 -13.42 -7.35 27.67
CA ILE A 425 -12.06 -7.43 27.10
C ILE A 425 -11.67 -8.91 27.01
N ARG A 426 -11.07 -9.31 25.87
CA ARG A 426 -10.53 -10.66 25.65
C ARG A 426 -9.14 -10.58 25.03
N ALA A 427 -8.20 -11.34 25.58
CA ALA A 427 -6.94 -11.63 24.90
C ALA A 427 -7.23 -12.64 23.78
N LEU A 428 -6.77 -12.34 22.57
CA LEU A 428 -6.79 -13.25 21.43
C LEU A 428 -5.41 -13.93 21.35
N ASP A 429 -5.37 -15.19 21.76
CA ASP A 429 -4.31 -16.14 21.46
C ASP A 429 -4.89 -17.29 20.62
N VAL A 430 -4.05 -18.27 20.26
CA VAL A 430 -4.46 -19.39 19.40
C VAL A 430 -5.56 -20.27 20.05
N ASN A 431 -5.68 -20.24 21.39
CA ASN A 431 -6.65 -21.03 22.14
C ASN A 431 -7.98 -20.26 22.40
N SER A 432 -7.96 -18.92 22.41
CA SER A 432 -9.16 -18.11 22.63
C SER A 432 -9.89 -17.66 21.36
N LEU A 433 -9.39 -17.99 20.17
CA LEU A 433 -10.05 -17.68 18.90
C LEU A 433 -11.51 -18.18 18.86
N ASP A 434 -11.75 -19.42 19.30
CA ASP A 434 -13.10 -20.00 19.35
C ASP A 434 -13.99 -19.32 20.41
N GLU A 435 -13.42 -18.85 21.53
CA GLU A 435 -14.16 -18.05 22.52
C GLU A 435 -14.64 -16.73 21.89
N VAL A 436 -13.76 -16.03 21.17
CA VAL A 436 -14.09 -14.79 20.46
C VAL A 436 -15.15 -15.03 19.39
N LYS A 437 -15.03 -16.11 18.60
CA LYS A 437 -16.07 -16.51 17.63
C LYS A 437 -17.42 -16.72 18.30
N ASN A 438 -17.46 -17.36 19.47
CA ASN A 438 -18.70 -17.57 20.21
C ASN A 438 -19.31 -16.25 20.69
N PHE A 439 -18.52 -15.31 21.21
CA PHE A 439 -19.03 -13.97 21.55
C PHE A 439 -19.62 -13.24 20.34
N ILE A 440 -18.98 -13.32 19.18
CA ILE A 440 -19.52 -12.71 17.95
C ILE A 440 -20.85 -13.39 17.55
N LYS A 441 -20.92 -14.72 17.61
CA LYS A 441 -22.17 -15.49 17.35
C LYS A 441 -23.28 -15.17 18.36
N ASP A 442 -22.92 -14.80 19.60
CA ASP A 442 -23.83 -14.29 20.63
C ASP A 442 -24.22 -12.81 20.42
N GLY A 443 -23.79 -12.18 19.33
CA GLY A 443 -24.18 -10.81 18.94
C GLY A 443 -23.34 -9.70 19.58
N PHE A 444 -22.09 -9.97 19.96
CA PHE A 444 -21.12 -8.93 20.29
C PHE A 444 -20.39 -8.46 19.02
N SER A 445 -20.13 -7.16 18.91
CA SER A 445 -19.26 -6.58 17.88
C SER A 445 -17.87 -6.28 18.43
N VAL A 446 -16.88 -6.24 17.54
CA VAL A 446 -15.52 -5.76 17.88
C VAL A 446 -15.53 -4.25 17.93
N ALA A 447 -15.52 -3.70 19.15
CA ALA A 447 -15.53 -2.26 19.39
C ALA A 447 -14.13 -1.64 19.25
N ASN A 448 -13.11 -2.34 19.76
CA ASN A 448 -11.71 -1.94 19.65
C ASN A 448 -10.82 -3.20 19.58
N ILE A 449 -9.63 -3.07 18.99
CA ILE A 449 -8.58 -4.09 19.06
C ILE A 449 -7.22 -3.40 19.16
N THR A 450 -6.36 -3.94 20.01
CA THR A 450 -4.97 -3.49 20.16
C THR A 450 -4.05 -4.71 20.27
N ALA A 451 -2.74 -4.48 20.22
CA ALA A 451 -1.75 -5.49 20.54
C ALA A 451 -0.77 -4.94 21.57
N ASP A 452 -0.33 -5.80 22.46
CA ASP A 452 0.78 -5.58 23.38
C ASP A 452 1.88 -6.64 23.11
N PRO A 453 3.00 -6.65 23.85
CA PRO A 453 4.10 -7.59 23.61
C PRO A 453 3.74 -9.08 23.78
N GLU A 454 2.66 -9.38 24.50
CA GLU A 454 2.25 -10.73 24.88
C GLU A 454 1.00 -11.21 24.14
N TYR A 455 0.05 -10.30 23.83
CA TYR A 455 -1.27 -10.64 23.28
C TYR A 455 -1.84 -9.60 22.32
N ILE A 456 -2.64 -10.09 21.37
CA ILE A 456 -3.70 -9.30 20.74
C ILE A 456 -4.84 -9.16 21.77
N ARG A 457 -5.49 -8.00 21.86
CA ARG A 457 -6.63 -7.81 22.77
C ARG A 457 -7.81 -7.11 22.10
N LEU A 458 -8.98 -7.73 22.23
CA LEU A 458 -10.26 -7.28 21.72
C LEU A 458 -11.12 -6.67 22.83
N THR A 459 -11.69 -5.49 22.58
CA THR A 459 -12.91 -5.06 23.27
C THR A 459 -14.10 -5.54 22.44
N LEU A 460 -14.88 -6.44 23.02
CA LEU A 460 -16.15 -6.92 22.48
C LEU A 460 -17.29 -6.18 23.19
N ALA A 461 -18.21 -5.57 22.45
CA ALA A 461 -19.34 -4.84 23.02
C ALA A 461 -20.66 -5.33 22.45
N LYS A 462 -21.72 -5.30 23.25
CA LYS A 462 -23.09 -5.63 22.83
C LYS A 462 -24.01 -4.47 23.18
N GLY A 463 -24.59 -3.90 22.12
CA GLY A 463 -25.57 -2.81 22.22
C GLY A 463 -26.92 -3.29 22.76
N ASN A 464 -27.83 -2.32 22.92
CA ASN A 464 -29.16 -2.50 23.49
C ASN A 464 -30.18 -3.09 22.50
#